data_AF-A0A242CKY1-F1
#
_entry.id   AF-A0A242CKY1-F1
#
_cell.length_a   1.000
_cell.length_b   1.000
_cell.length_c   1.000
_cell.angle_alpha   90.00
_cell.angle_beta   90.00
_cell.angle_gamma   90.00
#
_symmetry.space_group_name_H-M   'P 1'
#
loop_
_entity.id
_entity.type
_entity.pdbx_description
1 polymer ?
#
loop_
_entity_poly.entity_id
_entity_poly.type
_entity_poly.pdbx_seq_one_letter_code
_entity_poly.pdbx_strand_id
1 'polypeptide(L)'
;MPEFVNCMTFSELKKIVAAIEKDPNVTDETKVMLDTGWDSLQEILPGSVTVETAQTFKVQDELTKEFFGGYVLAEKSEKFDAVGDEEAVIVIKNLY
;
A
#
# COMPACT_ATOMS: atom_id res chain seq x y z
N MET A 1 14.65 -0.70 -16.57
CA MET A 1 14.55 0.02 -15.28
C MET A 1 13.70 -0.84 -14.38
N PRO A 2 13.95 -0.91 -13.06
CA PRO A 2 13.06 -1.63 -12.16
C PRO A 2 11.66 -1.03 -12.32
N GLU A 3 10.63 -1.84 -12.49
CA GLU A 3 9.25 -1.36 -12.48
C GLU A 3 8.92 -0.96 -11.04
N PHE A 4 9.11 0.31 -10.71
CA PHE A 4 8.61 0.87 -9.47
C PHE A 4 7.13 1.20 -9.67
N VAL A 5 6.29 0.63 -8.80
CA VAL A 5 4.87 0.97 -8.75
C VAL A 5 4.74 2.42 -8.28
N ASN A 6 4.04 3.26 -9.06
CA ASN A 6 3.71 4.61 -8.64
C ASN A 6 2.57 4.56 -7.62
N CYS A 7 2.92 4.63 -6.34
CA CYS A 7 1.93 4.67 -5.26
C CYS A 7 1.12 5.97 -5.30
N MET A 8 -0.16 5.85 -4.97
CA MET A 8 -1.05 7.01 -4.79
C MET A 8 -0.56 7.88 -3.64
N THR A 9 -0.57 9.19 -3.84
CA THR A 9 -0.29 10.18 -2.79
C THR A 9 -1.49 10.41 -1.88
N PHE A 10 -1.26 10.92 -0.67
CA PHE A 10 -2.35 11.33 0.22
C PHE A 10 -3.25 12.42 -0.41
N SER A 11 -2.70 13.27 -1.28
CA SER A 11 -3.52 14.26 -1.99
C SER A 11 -4.51 13.62 -2.96
N GLU A 12 -4.12 12.54 -3.63
CA GLU A 12 -5.00 11.81 -4.54
C GLU A 12 -6.05 11.02 -3.76
N LEU A 13 -5.68 10.39 -2.65
CA LEU A 13 -6.62 9.73 -1.75
C LEU A 13 -7.73 10.69 -1.29
N LYS A 14 -7.38 11.90 -0.85
CA LYS A 14 -8.38 12.92 -0.46
C LYS A 14 -9.37 13.26 -1.59
N LYS A 15 -8.90 13.32 -2.84
CA LYS A 15 -9.76 13.59 -4.01
C LYS A 15 -10.72 12.43 -4.26
N ILE A 16 -10.26 11.19 -4.09
CA ILE A 16 -11.09 9.99 -4.23
C ILE A 16 -12.17 9.97 -3.15
N VAL A 17 -11.81 10.21 -1.88
CA VAL A 17 -12.78 10.27 -0.77
C VAL A 17 -13.85 11.32 -1.05
N ALA A 18 -13.46 12.53 -1.46
CA ALA A 18 -14.40 13.60 -1.78
C ALA A 18 -15.30 13.30 -3.00
N ALA A 19 -14.90 12.37 -3.88
CA ALA A 19 -15.74 11.89 -4.98
C ALA A 19 -16.72 10.80 -4.50
N ILE A 20 -16.27 9.88 -3.65
CA ILE A 20 -17.07 8.82 -3.04
C ILE A 20 -18.18 9.41 -2.17
N GLU A 21 -17.89 10.45 -1.39
CA GLU A 21 -18.87 11.17 -0.55
C GLU A 21 -20.05 11.76 -1.34
N LYS A 22 -19.91 11.93 -2.66
CA LYS A 22 -20.97 12.45 -3.54
C LYS A 22 -21.80 11.35 -4.18
N ASP A 23 -21.42 10.08 -4.02
CA ASP A 23 -22.18 8.95 -4.55
C ASP A 23 -23.43 8.72 -3.70
N PRO A 24 -24.65 8.79 -4.29
CA PRO A 24 -25.89 8.62 -3.53
C PRO A 24 -26.09 7.21 -2.95
N ASN A 25 -25.26 6.22 -3.35
CA ASN A 25 -25.31 4.85 -2.82
C ASN A 25 -24.38 4.64 -1.62
N VAL A 26 -23.59 5.64 -1.23
CA VAL A 26 -22.66 5.57 -0.11
C VAL A 26 -23.26 6.32 1.09
N THR A 27 -23.28 5.64 2.23
CA THR A 27 -23.70 6.18 3.53
C THR A 27 -22.58 6.01 4.56
N ASP A 28 -22.73 6.63 5.73
CA ASP A 28 -21.77 6.54 6.84
C ASP A 28 -21.56 5.10 7.35
N GLU A 29 -22.49 4.19 7.06
CA GLU A 29 -22.44 2.77 7.42
C GLU A 29 -21.86 1.86 6.32
N THR A 30 -21.48 2.44 5.17
CA THR A 30 -20.94 1.67 4.06
C THR A 30 -19.57 1.10 4.41
N LYS A 31 -19.42 -0.22 4.25
CA LYS A 31 -18.17 -0.94 4.59
C LYS A 31 -17.06 -0.63 3.59
N VAL A 32 -15.84 -0.48 4.10
CA VAL A 32 -14.61 -0.40 3.30
C VAL A 32 -13.93 -1.77 3.30
N MET A 33 -13.63 -2.30 2.13
CA MET A 33 -13.07 -3.63 1.92
C MET A 33 -11.95 -3.55 0.87
N LEU A 34 -10.96 -4.44 0.95
CA LEU A 34 -9.92 -4.61 -0.06
C LEU A 34 -10.27 -5.79 -0.96
N ASP A 35 -10.34 -5.58 -2.27
CA ASP A 35 -10.41 -6.68 -3.22
C ASP A 35 -9.04 -7.37 -3.32
N THR A 36 -9.01 -8.66 -3.03
CA THR A 36 -7.78 -9.48 -3.02
C THR A 36 -7.70 -10.44 -4.22
N GLY A 37 -8.71 -10.44 -5.08
CA GLY A 37 -8.83 -11.37 -6.21
C GLY A 37 -9.36 -12.76 -5.83
N TRP A 38 -9.24 -13.67 -6.82
CA TRP A 38 -9.74 -15.05 -6.94
C TRP A 38 -11.18 -15.32 -6.49
N ASP A 39 -11.62 -14.97 -5.26
CA ASP A 39 -13.03 -15.13 -4.82
C ASP A 39 -13.43 -14.26 -3.58
N SER A 40 -12.56 -13.40 -3.03
CA SER A 40 -12.82 -12.77 -1.72
C SER A 40 -12.47 -11.28 -1.59
N LEU A 41 -13.28 -10.60 -0.78
CA LEU A 41 -12.98 -9.28 -0.23
C LEU A 41 -12.38 -9.44 1.17
N GLN A 42 -11.34 -8.69 1.47
CA GLN A 42 -10.74 -8.59 2.80
C GLN A 42 -11.32 -7.40 3.56
N GLU A 43 -11.71 -7.62 4.81
CA GLU A 43 -12.20 -6.58 5.71
C GLU A 43 -11.09 -5.60 6.12
N ILE A 44 -11.38 -4.31 6.05
CA ILE A 44 -10.52 -3.26 6.59
C ILE A 44 -11.08 -2.84 7.95
N LEU A 45 -10.41 -3.24 9.04
CA LEU A 45 -10.80 -2.83 10.38
C LEU A 45 -10.43 -1.36 10.66
N PRO A 46 -11.16 -0.62 11.52
CA PRO A 46 -10.84 0.79 11.81
C PRO A 46 -9.41 1.05 12.29
N GLY A 47 -8.81 0.08 12.99
CA GLY A 47 -7.43 0.17 13.49
C GLY A 47 -6.35 -0.31 12.52
N SER A 48 -6.69 -0.71 11.29
CA SER A 48 -5.71 -1.21 10.33
C SER A 48 -4.97 -0.10 9.56
N VAL A 49 -5.56 1.10 9.47
CA VAL A 49 -4.95 2.23 8.77
C VAL A 49 -3.97 2.94 9.69
N THR A 50 -2.70 2.94 9.29
CA THR A 50 -1.59 3.46 10.09
C THR A 50 -0.68 4.33 9.23
N VAL A 51 0.01 5.27 9.86
CA VAL A 51 1.14 5.97 9.23
C VAL A 51 2.41 5.30 9.72
N GLU A 52 3.21 4.80 8.79
CA GLU A 52 4.44 4.06 9.06
C GLU A 52 5.60 4.69 8.30
N THR A 53 6.83 4.33 8.67
CA THR A 53 8.02 4.68 7.89
C THR A 53 8.41 3.50 7.01
N ALA A 54 8.61 3.77 5.71
CA ALA A 54 9.06 2.78 4.74
C ALA A 54 10.21 3.33 3.91
N GLN A 55 10.93 2.43 3.25
CA GLN A 55 11.99 2.76 2.30
C GLN A 55 11.90 1.87 1.08
N THR A 56 12.45 2.32 -0.04
CA THR A 56 12.49 1.52 -1.26
C THR A 56 13.55 0.42 -1.14
N PHE A 57 13.20 -0.78 -1.58
CA PHE A 57 14.16 -1.87 -1.78
C PHE A 57 14.24 -2.27 -3.24
N LYS A 58 15.30 -3.02 -3.57
CA LYS A 58 15.47 -3.64 -4.87
C LYS A 58 15.98 -5.05 -4.70
N VAL A 59 15.33 -6.03 -5.32
CA VAL A 59 15.73 -7.44 -5.29
C VAL A 59 15.99 -7.94 -6.70
N GLN A 60 16.98 -8.83 -6.88
CA GLN A 60 17.23 -9.50 -8.14
C GLN A 60 16.56 -10.88 -8.16
N ASP A 61 15.81 -11.17 -9.21
CA ASP A 61 15.32 -12.52 -9.47
C ASP A 61 16.49 -13.44 -9.88
N GLU A 62 16.64 -14.56 -9.19
CA GLU A 62 17.78 -15.45 -9.40
C GLU A 62 17.75 -16.17 -10.76
N LEU A 63 16.56 -16.39 -11.33
CA LEU A 63 16.36 -17.11 -12.58
C LEU A 63 16.44 -16.16 -13.79
N THR A 64 15.69 -15.07 -13.77
CA THR A 64 15.59 -14.12 -14.91
C THR A 64 16.67 -13.04 -14.86
N LYS A 65 17.32 -12.83 -13.70
CA LYS A 65 18.27 -11.74 -13.43
C LYS A 65 17.66 -10.34 -13.49
N GLU A 66 16.33 -10.24 -13.60
CA GLU A 66 15.61 -8.98 -13.56
C GLU A 66 15.59 -8.40 -12.14
N PHE A 67 15.39 -7.09 -12.03
CA PHE A 67 15.31 -6.42 -10.74
C PHE A 67 13.91 -5.89 -10.49
N PHE A 68 13.38 -6.21 -9.32
CA PHE A 68 12.09 -5.74 -8.85
C PHE A 68 12.30 -4.73 -7.73
N GLY A 69 11.58 -3.60 -7.83
CA GLY A 69 11.57 -2.56 -6.82
C GLY A 69 10.29 -2.63 -5.98
N GLY A 70 10.35 -2.15 -4.74
CA GLY A 70 9.17 -2.07 -3.89
C GLY A 70 9.42 -1.26 -2.65
N TYR A 71 8.44 -1.28 -1.74
CA TYR A 71 8.52 -0.64 -0.44
C TYR A 71 8.63 -1.67 0.67
N VAL A 72 9.47 -1.39 1.65
CA VAL A 72 9.60 -2.18 2.88
C VAL A 72 9.49 -1.27 4.08
N LEU A 73 8.82 -1.72 5.14
CA LEU A 73 8.80 -1.01 6.41
C LEU A 73 10.23 -0.84 6.95
N ALA A 74 10.55 0.32 7.53
CA ALA A 74 11.87 0.61 8.07
C ALA A 74 12.33 -0.45 9.08
N GLU A 75 11.44 -0.98 9.92
CA GLU A 75 11.74 -2.06 10.87
C GLU A 75 12.16 -3.39 10.22
N LYS A 76 11.84 -3.59 8.94
CA LYS A 76 12.11 -4.83 8.19
C LYS A 76 13.20 -4.65 7.13
N SER A 77 13.76 -3.45 7.01
CA SER A 77 14.66 -3.09 5.93
C SER A 77 15.97 -3.86 5.96
N GLU A 78 16.47 -4.26 7.14
CA GLU A 78 17.71 -5.04 7.27
C GLU A 78 17.68 -6.38 6.51
N LYS A 79 16.49 -6.90 6.20
CA LYS A 79 16.31 -8.15 5.44
C LYS A 79 16.34 -7.94 3.92
N PHE A 80 16.37 -6.69 3.47
CA PHE A 80 16.30 -6.32 2.07
C PHE A 80 17.47 -5.40 1.72
N ASP A 81 17.96 -5.44 0.48
CA ASP A 81 18.93 -4.46 -0.02
C ASP A 81 18.21 -3.11 -0.24
N ALA A 82 17.83 -2.47 0.87
CA ALA A 82 17.15 -1.19 0.87
C ALA A 82 18.11 -0.08 0.43
N VAL A 83 17.63 0.78 -0.47
CA VAL A 83 18.48 1.67 -1.29
C VAL A 83 18.00 3.13 -1.31
N GLY A 84 16.89 3.45 -0.65
CA GLY A 84 16.29 4.79 -0.65
C GLY A 84 16.15 5.39 0.75
N ASP A 85 15.83 6.68 0.79
CA ASP A 85 15.52 7.39 2.03
C ASP A 85 14.24 6.84 2.67
N GLU A 86 14.18 6.96 3.99
CA GLU A 86 12.96 6.68 4.74
C GLU A 86 11.90 7.76 4.46
N GLU A 87 10.68 7.33 4.14
CA GLU A 87 9.53 8.19 3.94
C GLU A 87 8.29 7.69 4.69
N ALA A 88 7.40 8.63 5.02
CA ALA A 88 6.14 8.31 5.68
C ALA A 88 5.12 7.78 4.66
N VAL A 89 4.51 6.64 4.94
CA VAL A 89 3.52 5.98 4.11
C VAL A 89 2.25 5.66 4.89
N ILE A 90 1.11 5.64 4.21
CA ILE A 90 -0.17 5.17 4.79
C ILE A 90 -0.28 3.68 4.47
N VAL A 91 -0.37 2.86 5.50
CA VAL A 91 -0.44 1.40 5.39
C VAL A 91 -1.78 0.91 5.92
N ILE A 92 -2.45 0.07 5.12
CA ILE A 92 -3.60 -0.73 5.55
C ILE A 92 -3.06 -2.09 5.98
N LYS A 93 -2.95 -2.32 7.29
CA LYS A 93 -2.40 -3.56 7.85
C LYS A 93 -3.40 -4.71 7.67
N ASN A 94 -2.90 -5.85 7.20
CA ASN A 94 -3.62 -7.09 7.43
C ASN A 94 -3.46 -7.47 8.91
N LEU A 95 -4.57 -7.60 9.63
CA LEU A 95 -4.60 -7.94 11.06
C LEU A 95 -4.88 -9.43 11.31
N TYR A 96 -4.88 -10.25 10.24
CA TYR A 96 -5.15 -11.68 10.26
C TYR A 96 -4.07 -12.49 9.54
#